data_AF-A0A265UXS8-F1
#
_entry.id   AF-A0A265UXS8-F1
#
_cell.length_a   1.000
_cell.length_b   1.000
_cell.length_c   1.000
_cell.angle_alpha   90.00
_cell.angle_beta   90.00
_cell.angle_gamma   90.00
#
_symmetry.space_group_name_H-M   'P 1'
#
loop_
_entity.id
_entity.type
_entity.pdbx_description
1 polymer ?
#
loop_
_entity_poly.entity_id
_entity_poly.type
_entity_poly.pdbx_seq_one_letter_code
_entity_poly.pdbx_strand_id
1 'polypeptide(L)'
;MKRKNKKPFLNMDERNKQIAFKVIAVMYFLTIIAMQGIVIYRQFSLGQNIGNFEDIAIIMTINSIFLISALLYFGALPIRKLKVKNMILIYLGFVILGSVFTFAKYNIFQSQVLTLEQVFDKLKIIAAIIGLLMGFWILLSFLGKKRIDKELE
;
A
#
# COMPACT_ATOMS: atom_id res chain seq x y z
N MET A 1 44.00 13.87 5.40
CA MET A 1 43.11 13.09 6.29
C MET A 1 41.78 12.85 5.55
N LYS A 2 41.55 11.69 4.93
CA LYS A 2 40.29 11.38 4.23
C LYS A 2 39.18 11.22 5.26
N ARG A 3 38.21 12.14 5.32
CA ARG A 3 36.97 11.95 6.09
C ARG A 3 36.27 10.71 5.55
N LYS A 4 36.35 9.59 6.28
CA LYS A 4 35.51 8.41 6.00
C LYS A 4 34.06 8.87 6.12
N ASN A 5 33.36 8.99 5.00
CA ASN A 5 31.91 9.17 4.96
C ASN A 5 31.28 8.00 5.72
N LYS A 6 31.04 8.17 7.03
CA LYS A 6 30.26 7.24 7.84
C LYS A 6 28.83 7.35 7.33
N LYS A 7 28.44 6.41 6.46
CA LYS A 7 27.05 6.28 5.98
C LYS A 7 26.17 6.10 7.23
N PRO A 8 25.36 7.10 7.63
CA PRO A 8 24.77 7.15 8.96
C PRO A 8 23.80 5.99 9.21
N PHE A 9 23.12 5.52 8.17
CA PHE A 9 22.19 4.38 8.25
C PHE A 9 22.85 3.01 8.33
N LEU A 10 24.13 2.88 7.95
CA LEU A 10 24.85 1.60 7.95
C LEU A 10 25.57 1.30 9.27
N ASN A 11 25.75 2.32 10.12
CA ASN A 11 26.41 2.21 11.42
C ASN A 11 25.45 2.50 12.59
N MET A 12 24.15 2.29 12.40
CA MET A 12 23.16 2.39 13.47
C MET A 12 22.97 1.02 14.13
N ASP A 13 22.92 1.04 15.46
CA ASP A 13 22.49 -0.08 16.29
C ASP A 13 21.11 -0.61 15.82
N GLU A 14 20.91 -1.93 15.83
CA GLU A 14 19.72 -2.59 15.27
C GLU A 14 18.42 -2.04 15.87
N ARG A 15 18.46 -1.75 17.18
CA ARG A 15 17.33 -1.14 17.89
C ARG A 15 16.98 0.24 17.33
N ASN A 16 17.99 1.06 17.05
CA ASN A 16 17.79 2.40 16.50
C ASN A 16 17.31 2.34 15.04
N LYS A 17 17.80 1.37 14.26
CA LYS A 17 17.34 1.12 12.88
C LYS A 17 15.87 0.71 12.85
N GLN A 18 15.43 -0.17 13.75
CA GLN A 18 14.00 -0.55 13.87
C GLN A 18 13.12 0.62 14.29
N ILE A 19 13.55 1.45 15.25
CA ILE A 19 12.82 2.64 15.67
C ILE A 19 12.70 3.62 14.48
N ALA A 20 13.79 3.85 13.75
CA ALA A 20 13.78 4.71 12.57
C ALA A 20 12.79 4.20 11.51
N PHE A 21 12.77 2.90 11.21
CA PHE A 21 11.81 2.33 10.28
C PHE A 21 10.35 2.47 10.73
N LYS A 22 10.06 2.32 12.03
CA LYS A 22 8.71 2.56 12.57
C LYS A 22 8.30 4.02 12.42
N VAL A 23 9.20 4.97 12.72
CA VAL A 23 8.92 6.40 12.56
C VAL A 23 8.68 6.74 11.09
N ILE A 24 9.52 6.25 10.18
CA ILE A 24 9.35 6.43 8.73
C ILE A 24 7.98 5.88 8.28
N ALA A 25 7.59 4.69 8.76
CA ALA A 25 6.29 4.10 8.46
C ALA A 25 5.12 5.00 8.88
N VAL A 26 5.17 5.53 10.12
CA VAL A 26 4.13 6.42 10.65
C VAL A 26 4.08 7.73 9.87
N MET A 27 5.23 8.36 9.58
CA MET A 27 5.28 9.60 8.82
C MET A 27 4.71 9.44 7.41
N TYR A 28 5.02 8.34 6.74
CA TYR A 28 4.45 8.03 5.43
C TYR A 28 2.96 7.74 5.50
N PHE A 29 2.50 7.02 6.52
CA PHE A 29 1.08 6.77 6.72
C PHE A 29 0.29 8.06 6.93
N LEU A 30 0.83 8.99 7.72
CA LEU A 30 0.27 10.35 7.87
C LEU A 30 0.24 11.11 6.54
N THR A 31 1.27 10.95 5.70
CA THR A 31 1.30 11.55 4.36
C THR A 31 0.17 11.03 3.47
N ILE A 32 -0.10 9.72 3.50
CA ILE A 32 -1.21 9.11 2.75
C ILE A 32 -2.56 9.64 3.27
N ILE A 33 -2.74 9.74 4.59
CA ILE A 33 -3.96 10.31 5.17
C ILE A 33 -4.13 11.78 4.74
N ALA A 34 -3.07 12.56 4.77
CA ALA A 34 -3.10 13.97 4.34
C ALA A 34 -3.50 14.08 2.86
N MET A 35 -2.92 13.25 1.99
CA MET A 35 -3.31 13.20 0.57
C MET A 35 -4.79 12.84 0.40
N GLN A 36 -5.29 11.86 1.16
CA GLN A 36 -6.71 11.50 1.13
C GLN A 36 -7.62 12.65 1.60
N GLY A 37 -7.20 13.38 2.63
CA GLY A 37 -7.88 14.59 3.10
C GLY A 37 -7.94 15.69 2.04
N ILE A 38 -6.86 15.90 1.30
CA ILE A 38 -6.82 16.85 0.18
C ILE A 38 -7.80 16.42 -0.91
N VAL A 39 -7.85 15.13 -1.27
CA VAL A 39 -8.80 14.62 -2.27
C VAL A 39 -10.25 14.86 -1.83
N ILE A 40 -10.57 14.53 -0.57
CA ILE A 40 -11.92 14.74 0.00
C ILE A 40 -12.27 16.24 -0.02
N TYR A 41 -11.37 17.11 0.43
CA TYR A 41 -11.61 18.57 0.42
C TYR A 41 -11.84 19.09 -0.99
N ARG A 42 -11.01 18.71 -1.96
CA ARG A 42 -11.17 19.16 -3.35
C ARG A 42 -12.45 18.62 -3.99
N GLN A 43 -12.87 17.41 -3.63
CA GLN A 43 -14.08 16.81 -4.17
C GLN A 43 -15.35 17.44 -3.56
N PHE A 44 -15.42 17.59 -2.23
CA PHE A 44 -16.63 18.03 -1.54
C PHE A 44 -16.71 19.55 -1.33
N SER A 45 -15.59 20.23 -1.07
CA SER A 45 -15.58 21.68 -0.82
C SER A 45 -15.36 22.49 -2.10
N LEU A 46 -14.52 22.02 -3.02
CA LEU A 46 -14.25 22.73 -4.28
C LEU A 46 -15.08 22.20 -5.48
N GLY A 47 -15.85 21.13 -5.29
CA GLY A 47 -16.73 20.57 -6.33
C GLY A 47 -16.01 20.11 -7.59
N GLN A 48 -14.71 19.81 -7.51
CA GLN A 48 -13.92 19.44 -8.68
C GLN A 48 -14.33 18.05 -9.19
N ASN A 49 -14.36 17.89 -10.52
CA ASN A 49 -14.67 16.62 -11.15
C ASN A 49 -13.60 15.58 -10.84
N ILE A 50 -14.01 14.31 -10.71
CA ILE A 50 -13.17 13.16 -10.37
C ILE A 50 -12.02 12.97 -11.36
N GLY A 51 -12.23 13.32 -12.63
CA GLY A 51 -11.16 13.28 -13.66
C GLY A 51 -9.96 14.17 -13.34
N ASN A 52 -10.15 15.27 -12.60
CA ASN A 52 -9.08 16.18 -12.22
C ASN A 52 -8.20 15.66 -11.07
N PHE A 53 -8.48 14.46 -10.55
CA PHE A 53 -7.72 13.82 -9.49
C PHE A 53 -6.87 12.65 -9.99
N GLU A 54 -6.80 12.41 -11.29
CA GLU A 54 -6.04 11.30 -11.87
C GLU A 54 -4.56 11.36 -11.46
N ASP A 55 -3.94 12.53 -11.53
CA ASP A 55 -2.54 12.75 -11.10
C ASP A 55 -2.32 12.37 -9.64
N ILE A 56 -3.23 12.80 -8.75
CA ILE A 56 -3.14 12.51 -7.32
C ILE A 56 -3.38 11.02 -7.08
N ALA A 57 -4.31 10.40 -7.79
CA ALA A 57 -4.56 8.97 -7.71
C ALA A 57 -3.29 8.18 -8.09
N ILE A 58 -2.62 8.54 -9.19
CA ILE A 58 -1.37 7.91 -9.63
C ILE A 58 -0.28 8.07 -8.55
N ILE A 59 -0.08 9.30 -8.04
CA ILE A 59 0.92 9.57 -7.00
C ILE A 59 0.62 8.76 -5.74
N MET A 60 -0.64 8.69 -5.30
CA MET A 60 -1.04 7.90 -4.13
C MET A 60 -0.83 6.41 -4.36
N THR A 61 -1.17 5.89 -5.53
CA THR A 61 -1.00 4.47 -5.88
C THR A 61 0.48 4.09 -5.86
N ILE A 62 1.33 4.87 -6.53
CA ILE A 62 2.77 4.62 -6.58
C ILE A 62 3.36 4.67 -5.17
N ASN A 63 3.08 5.72 -4.40
CA ASN A 63 3.59 5.86 -3.04
C ASN A 63 3.13 4.71 -2.13
N SER A 64 1.86 4.31 -2.22
CA SER A 64 1.32 3.22 -1.38
C SER A 64 1.96 1.88 -1.72
N ILE A 65 2.15 1.57 -3.01
CA ILE A 65 2.81 0.34 -3.44
C ILE A 65 4.26 0.31 -2.94
N PHE A 66 5.03 1.38 -3.16
CA PHE A 66 6.42 1.45 -2.71
C PHE A 66 6.56 1.43 -1.19
N LEU A 67 5.68 2.12 -0.47
CA LEU A 67 5.67 2.13 0.98
C LEU A 67 5.44 0.73 1.53
N ILE A 68 4.34 0.07 1.15
CA ILE A 68 4.01 -1.27 1.63
C ILE A 68 5.16 -2.22 1.29
N SER A 69 5.67 -2.15 0.06
CA SER A 69 6.82 -2.94 -0.40
C SER A 69 8.06 -2.74 0.47
N ALA A 70 8.42 -1.49 0.78
CA ALA A 70 9.56 -1.17 1.62
C ALA A 70 9.36 -1.63 3.07
N LEU A 71 8.17 -1.41 3.63
CA LEU A 71 7.83 -1.86 4.99
C LEU A 71 7.93 -3.37 5.12
N LEU A 72 7.51 -4.11 4.08
CA LEU A 72 7.59 -5.56 4.07
C LEU A 72 9.04 -6.05 3.88
N TYR A 73 9.81 -5.41 2.99
CA TYR A 73 11.19 -5.80 2.71
C TYR A 73 12.16 -5.48 3.85
N PHE A 74 12.03 -4.31 4.49
CA PHE A 74 12.88 -3.90 5.61
C PHE A 74 12.40 -4.44 6.97
N GLY A 75 11.28 -5.17 7.01
CA GLY A 75 10.77 -5.79 8.24
C GLY A 75 10.22 -4.81 9.27
N ALA A 76 9.87 -3.60 8.85
CA ALA A 76 9.22 -2.60 9.71
C ALA A 76 7.85 -3.11 10.22
N LEU A 77 7.20 -3.96 9.43
CA LEU A 77 6.03 -4.73 9.83
C LEU A 77 6.46 -6.14 10.27
N PRO A 78 6.02 -6.62 11.45
CA PRO A 78 6.34 -7.95 11.93
C PRO A 78 5.53 -9.03 11.17
N ILE A 79 5.97 -9.39 9.97
CA ILE A 79 5.30 -10.38 9.10
C ILE A 79 5.54 -11.82 9.58
N ARG A 80 6.37 -12.00 10.61
CA ARG A 80 6.84 -13.30 11.13
C ARG A 80 5.72 -14.29 11.52
N LYS A 81 4.44 -13.87 11.55
CA LYS A 81 3.27 -14.68 11.92
C LYS A 81 2.12 -14.68 10.89
N LEU A 82 2.33 -14.27 9.63
CA LEU A 82 1.26 -14.39 8.63
C LEU A 82 1.03 -15.86 8.24
N LYS A 83 0.02 -16.48 8.86
CA LYS A 83 -0.50 -17.79 8.43
C LYS A 83 -1.18 -17.66 7.07
N VAL A 84 -1.15 -18.72 6.26
CA VAL A 84 -1.84 -18.79 4.95
C VAL A 84 -3.31 -18.36 5.06
N LYS A 85 -4.00 -18.80 6.14
CA LYS A 85 -5.37 -18.37 6.46
C LYS A 85 -5.53 -16.85 6.53
N ASN A 86 -4.58 -16.14 7.15
CA ASN A 86 -4.64 -14.69 7.28
C ASN A 86 -4.38 -14.00 5.94
N MET A 87 -3.49 -14.54 5.09
CA MET A 87 -3.28 -14.00 3.75
C MET A 87 -4.53 -14.13 2.88
N ILE A 88 -5.22 -15.27 2.96
CA ILE A 88 -6.50 -15.48 2.25
C ILE A 88 -7.56 -14.50 2.77
N LEU A 89 -7.65 -14.30 4.09
CA LEU A 89 -8.58 -13.32 4.68
C LEU A 89 -8.27 -11.88 4.22
N ILE A 90 -7.00 -11.49 4.19
CA ILE A 90 -6.58 -10.17 3.70
C ILE A 90 -6.94 -10.01 2.22
N TYR A 91 -6.67 -11.03 1.39
CA TYR A 91 -7.04 -11.03 -0.01
C TYR A 91 -8.55 -10.85 -0.20
N LEU A 92 -9.37 -11.68 0.47
CA LEU A 92 -10.82 -11.57 0.41
C LEU A 92 -11.31 -10.21 0.89
N GLY A 93 -10.75 -9.69 1.98
CA GLY A 93 -11.05 -8.36 2.50
C GLY A 93 -10.80 -7.27 1.47
N PHE A 94 -9.65 -7.28 0.79
CA PHE A 94 -9.35 -6.33 -0.28
C PHE A 94 -10.27 -6.49 -1.48
N VAL A 95 -10.61 -7.72 -1.89
CA VAL A 95 -11.51 -7.96 -3.02
C VAL A 95 -12.90 -7.41 -2.71
N ILE A 96 -13.43 -7.68 -1.52
CA ILE A 96 -14.72 -7.15 -1.08
C ILE A 96 -14.68 -5.62 -1.03
N LEU A 97 -13.67 -5.03 -0.40
CA LEU A 97 -13.52 -3.57 -0.32
C LEU A 97 -13.41 -2.92 -1.71
N GLY A 98 -12.59 -3.48 -2.60
CA GLY A 98 -12.43 -3.00 -3.97
C GLY A 98 -13.73 -3.11 -4.77
N SER A 99 -14.51 -4.18 -4.55
CA SER A 99 -15.81 -4.38 -5.19
C SER A 99 -16.85 -3.38 -4.70
N VAL A 100 -16.95 -3.17 -3.39
CA VAL A 100 -17.84 -2.17 -2.78
C VAL A 100 -17.47 -0.77 -3.26
N PHE A 101 -16.17 -0.43 -3.27
CA PHE A 101 -15.69 0.86 -3.77
C PHE A 101 -16.03 1.06 -5.24
N THR A 102 -15.82 0.05 -6.07
CA THR A 102 -16.13 0.12 -7.50
C THR A 102 -17.63 0.29 -7.73
N PHE A 103 -18.45 -0.48 -7.02
CA PHE A 103 -19.91 -0.35 -7.08
C PHE A 103 -20.37 1.05 -6.67
N ALA A 104 -19.84 1.59 -5.57
CA ALA A 104 -20.14 2.95 -5.12
C ALA A 104 -19.68 4.00 -6.14
N LYS A 105 -18.47 3.86 -6.71
CA LYS A 105 -17.93 4.74 -7.74
C LYS A 105 -18.87 4.88 -8.93
N TYR A 106 -19.32 3.77 -9.50
CA TYR A 106 -20.13 3.82 -10.72
C TYR A 106 -21.58 4.24 -10.45
N ASN A 107 -22.22 3.74 -9.39
CA ASN A 107 -23.61 4.08 -9.10
C ASN A 107 -23.79 5.47 -8.49
N ILE A 108 -22.95 5.86 -7.53
CA ILE A 108 -23.14 7.10 -6.76
C ILE A 108 -22.45 8.27 -7.47
N PHE A 109 -21.20 8.08 -7.91
CA PHE A 109 -20.38 9.19 -8.39
C PHE A 109 -20.43 9.40 -9.90
N GLN A 110 -20.79 8.37 -10.68
CA GLN A 110 -20.88 8.45 -12.14
C GLN A 110 -22.29 8.24 -12.68
N SER A 111 -23.27 8.01 -11.79
CA SER A 111 -24.70 7.79 -12.12
C SER A 111 -24.93 6.77 -13.23
N GLN A 112 -24.05 5.79 -13.38
CA GLN A 112 -24.16 4.70 -14.34
C GLN A 112 -24.65 3.45 -13.63
N VAL A 113 -25.86 3.02 -13.95
CA VAL A 113 -26.41 1.74 -13.48
C VAL A 113 -25.64 0.61 -14.18
N LEU A 114 -24.83 -0.11 -13.42
CA LEU A 114 -24.08 -1.25 -13.93
C LEU A 114 -24.99 -2.48 -14.07
N THR A 115 -24.89 -3.18 -15.19
CA THR A 115 -25.50 -4.52 -15.34
C THR A 115 -24.72 -5.56 -14.53
N LEU A 116 -25.36 -6.69 -14.19
CA LEU A 116 -24.70 -7.78 -13.45
C LEU A 116 -23.45 -8.28 -14.15
N GLU A 117 -23.46 -8.40 -15.48
CA GLU A 117 -22.30 -8.81 -16.28
C GLU A 117 -21.11 -7.84 -16.12
N GLN A 118 -21.37 -6.54 -16.20
CA GLN A 118 -20.34 -5.51 -16.01
C GLN A 118 -19.78 -5.51 -14.59
N VAL A 119 -20.60 -5.80 -13.58
CA VAL A 119 -20.13 -5.97 -12.19
C VAL A 119 -19.18 -7.16 -12.08
N PHE A 120 -19.53 -8.30 -12.68
CA PHE A 120 -18.68 -9.48 -12.69
C PHE A 120 -17.35 -9.25 -13.43
N ASP A 121 -17.36 -8.57 -14.57
CA ASP A 121 -16.12 -8.27 -15.29
C ASP A 121 -15.23 -7.33 -14.50
N LYS A 122 -15.79 -6.31 -13.85
CA LYS A 122 -15.04 -5.44 -12.93
C LYS A 122 -14.50 -6.21 -11.73
N LEU A 123 -15.28 -7.15 -11.17
CA LEU A 123 -14.83 -8.02 -10.08
C LEU A 123 -13.61 -8.87 -10.47
N LYS A 124 -13.59 -9.45 -11.68
CA LYS A 124 -12.43 -10.20 -12.20
C LYS A 124 -11.18 -9.32 -12.25
N ILE A 125 -11.31 -8.09 -12.74
CA ILE A 125 -10.21 -7.12 -12.81
C ILE A 125 -9.69 -6.80 -11.40
N ILE A 126 -10.59 -6.51 -10.46
CA ILE A 126 -10.24 -6.20 -9.06
C ILE A 126 -9.52 -7.39 -8.42
N ALA A 127 -10.06 -8.60 -8.58
CA ALA A 127 -9.45 -9.83 -8.08
C ALA A 127 -8.05 -10.06 -8.67
N ALA A 128 -7.88 -9.85 -9.97
CA ALA A 128 -6.59 -9.99 -10.64
C ALA A 128 -5.54 -8.99 -10.14
N ILE A 129 -5.91 -7.70 -10.01
CA ILE A 129 -5.00 -6.65 -9.52
C ILE A 129 -4.59 -6.94 -8.08
N ILE A 130 -5.53 -7.27 -7.20
CA ILE A 130 -5.25 -7.57 -5.80
C ILE A 130 -4.40 -8.84 -5.68
N GLY A 131 -4.68 -9.86 -6.49
CA GLY A 131 -3.88 -11.09 -6.54
C GLY A 131 -2.43 -10.82 -6.92
N LEU A 132 -2.22 -9.99 -7.94
CA LEU A 132 -0.88 -9.59 -8.39
C LEU A 132 -0.14 -8.78 -7.30
N LEU A 133 -0.80 -7.80 -6.68
CA LEU A 133 -0.21 -7.00 -5.59
C LEU A 133 0.15 -7.87 -4.39
N MET A 134 -0.74 -8.77 -3.98
CA MET A 134 -0.51 -9.73 -2.90
C MET A 134 0.68 -10.64 -3.22
N GLY A 135 0.74 -11.20 -4.43
CA GLY A 135 1.87 -12.03 -4.87
C GLY A 135 3.20 -11.28 -4.79
N PHE A 136 3.22 -10.05 -5.28
CA PHE A 136 4.40 -9.17 -5.21
C PHE A 136 4.83 -8.89 -3.76
N TRP A 137 3.89 -8.56 -2.89
CA TRP A 137 4.14 -8.29 -1.47
C TRP A 137 4.61 -9.52 -0.69
N ILE A 138 4.06 -10.71 -0.99
CA ILE A 138 4.51 -11.98 -0.40
C ILE A 138 5.97 -12.26 -0.80
N LEU A 139 6.31 -12.06 -2.07
CA LEU A 139 7.68 -12.25 -2.57
C LEU A 139 8.65 -11.30 -1.87
N LEU A 140 8.31 -10.02 -1.75
CA LEU A 140 9.13 -9.02 -1.05
C LEU A 140 9.27 -9.33 0.44
N SER A 141 8.19 -9.79 1.09
CA SER A 141 8.25 -10.23 2.48
C SER A 141 9.21 -11.40 2.67
N PHE A 142 9.22 -12.36 1.74
CA PHE A 142 10.11 -13.51 1.80
C PHE A 142 11.58 -13.11 1.59
N LEU A 143 11.84 -12.23 0.62
CA LEU A 143 13.18 -11.67 0.39
C LEU A 143 13.67 -10.84 1.58
N GLY A 144 12.78 -10.03 2.17
CA GLY A 144 13.07 -9.24 3.37
C GLY A 144 13.45 -10.13 4.55
N LYS A 145 12.69 -11.20 4.79
CA LYS A 145 13.02 -12.20 5.81
C LYS A 145 14.39 -12.83 5.56
N LYS A 146 14.64 -13.34 4.35
CA LYS A 146 15.92 -13.97 3.99
C LYS A 146 17.10 -13.03 4.22
N ARG A 147 16.93 -11.74 3.96
CA ARG A 147 17.95 -10.73 4.23
C ARG A 147 18.19 -10.53 5.73
N ILE A 148 17.12 -10.39 6.52
CA ILE A 148 17.22 -10.20 7.97
C ILE A 148 17.91 -11.42 8.62
N ASP A 149 17.51 -12.64 8.22
CA ASP A 149 18.11 -13.87 8.73
C ASP A 149 19.62 -13.93 8.40
N LYS A 150 20.06 -13.44 7.23
CA LYS A 150 21.48 -13.30 6.85
C LYS A 150 22.25 -12.19 7.57
N GLU A 151 21.57 -11.14 8.05
CA GLU A 151 22.22 -10.08 8.84
C GLU A 151 22.46 -10.53 10.30
N LEU A 152 21.79 -11.60 10.76
CA LEU A 152 21.85 -12.14 12.12
C LEU A 152 22.82 -13.34 12.29
N GLU A 153 23.19 -14.01 11.19
CA GLU A 153 24.25 -15.06 11.14
C GLU A 153 25.64 -14.45 11.00
#